data_AF-A0A843CH92-F1
#
_entry.id   AF-A0A843CH92-F1
#
_cell.length_a   1.000
_cell.length_b   1.000
_cell.length_c   1.000
_cell.angle_alpha   90.00
_cell.angle_beta   90.00
_cell.angle_gamma   90.00
#
_symmetry.space_group_name_H-M   'P 1'
#
loop_
_entity.id
_entity.type
_entity.pdbx_description
1 polymer ?
#
loop_
_entity_poly.entity_id
_entity_poly.type
_entity_poly.pdbx_seq_one_letter_code
_entity_poly.pdbx_strand_id
1 'polypeptide(L)'
;MKNDSATKNELVSAIENEAKFRIDGFIQGAIDLAEEVHADVKREDGIASFLETHVWPVTIDVIRHYKLANKPLTTLQIVSSMLHDVMEDNEKILDLYTAKAYGFDAYFRHRFGDYVYNIAMILKVKPLESYQGSNDNERQTERFREYCSVLASSEYDVKTIKLADRLNNMRFIARVHGHEKIGRYIREAEDFYLAYSIIPPCMGDFYTEIRKAYEDLRNVKVNTEFVIKNKSK
;
A
#
# COMPACT_ATOMS: atom_id res chain seq x y z
N MET A 1 -10.66 -14.87 11.25
CA MET A 1 -9.43 -14.06 11.15
C MET A 1 -9.28 -13.72 9.68
N LYS A 2 -9.23 -12.43 9.29
CA LYS A 2 -8.90 -12.08 7.89
C LYS A 2 -7.45 -12.53 7.67
N ASN A 3 -7.23 -13.31 6.62
CA ASN A 3 -5.91 -13.76 6.22
C ASN A 3 -5.07 -12.53 5.83
N ASP A 4 -4.02 -12.23 6.59
CA ASP A 4 -3.06 -11.13 6.26
C ASP A 4 -2.06 -11.54 5.18
N SER A 5 -2.22 -12.75 4.64
CA SER A 5 -1.55 -13.28 3.47
C SER A 5 -2.58 -13.82 2.50
N ALA A 6 -2.41 -13.63 1.20
CA ALA A 6 -3.22 -14.21 0.16
C ALA A 6 -2.30 -14.76 -0.94
N THR A 7 -2.56 -15.98 -1.36
CA THR A 7 -1.93 -16.58 -2.54
C THR A 7 -2.48 -15.96 -3.82
N LYS A 8 -1.77 -16.15 -4.94
CA LYS A 8 -2.26 -15.79 -6.28
C LYS A 8 -3.63 -16.42 -6.60
N ASN A 9 -3.86 -17.66 -6.17
CA ASN A 9 -5.14 -18.34 -6.41
C ASN A 9 -6.29 -17.69 -5.62
N GLU A 10 -6.03 -17.21 -4.40
CA GLU A 10 -7.02 -16.46 -3.62
C GLU A 10 -7.31 -15.09 -4.26
N LEU A 11 -6.31 -14.42 -4.81
CA LEU A 11 -6.51 -13.20 -5.61
C LEU A 11 -7.39 -13.47 -6.83
N VAL A 12 -7.04 -14.47 -7.65
CA VAL A 12 -7.81 -14.85 -8.84
C VAL A 12 -9.25 -15.20 -8.46
N SER A 13 -9.42 -15.98 -7.39
CA SER A 13 -10.75 -16.30 -6.86
C SER A 13 -11.51 -15.05 -6.41
N ALA A 14 -10.86 -14.09 -5.77
CA ALA A 14 -11.50 -12.83 -5.39
C ALA A 14 -11.95 -12.03 -6.64
N ILE A 15 -11.14 -11.99 -7.70
CA ILE A 15 -11.49 -11.31 -8.94
C ILE A 15 -12.67 -12.00 -9.65
N GLU A 16 -12.62 -13.32 -9.79
CA GLU A 16 -13.64 -14.08 -10.53
C GLU A 16 -14.92 -14.28 -9.74
N ASN A 17 -14.82 -14.63 -8.46
CA ASN A 17 -15.96 -15.05 -7.66
C ASN A 17 -16.52 -13.92 -6.80
N GLU A 18 -15.66 -13.06 -6.22
CA GLU A 18 -16.13 -11.91 -5.44
C GLU A 18 -16.47 -10.73 -6.37
N ALA A 19 -15.55 -10.31 -7.24
CA ALA A 19 -15.72 -9.14 -8.11
C ALA A 19 -16.49 -9.42 -9.41
N LYS A 20 -16.65 -10.70 -9.78
CA LYS A 20 -17.35 -11.15 -11.01
C LYS A 20 -16.68 -10.69 -12.31
N PHE A 21 -15.35 -10.58 -12.32
CA PHE A 21 -14.57 -10.30 -13.52
C PHE A 21 -13.87 -11.56 -14.03
N ARG A 22 -13.81 -11.73 -15.34
CA ARG A 22 -12.94 -12.75 -15.96
C ARG A 22 -11.49 -12.26 -15.92
N ILE A 23 -10.53 -13.15 -15.69
CA ILE A 23 -9.12 -12.87 -15.95
C ILE A 23 -8.90 -12.74 -17.45
N ASP A 24 -8.75 -11.51 -17.92
CA ASP A 24 -8.39 -11.18 -19.30
C ASP A 24 -6.90 -10.81 -19.41
N GLY A 25 -6.46 -10.42 -20.61
CA GLY A 25 -5.06 -10.03 -20.84
C GLY A 25 -4.62 -8.79 -20.07
N PHE A 26 -5.55 -7.91 -19.68
CA PHE A 26 -5.24 -6.69 -18.93
C PHE A 26 -4.95 -7.04 -17.45
N ILE A 27 -5.82 -7.84 -16.85
CA ILE A 27 -5.63 -8.34 -15.48
C ILE A 27 -4.40 -9.27 -15.41
N GLN A 28 -4.29 -10.23 -16.33
CA GLN A 28 -3.14 -11.12 -16.38
C GLN A 28 -1.85 -10.34 -16.53
N GLY A 29 -1.84 -9.33 -17.41
CA GLY A 29 -0.66 -8.52 -17.64
C GLY A 29 -0.21 -7.73 -16.42
N ALA A 30 -1.12 -7.35 -15.52
CA ALA A 30 -0.81 -6.68 -14.26
C ALA A 30 -0.30 -7.65 -13.20
N ILE A 31 -0.86 -8.87 -13.14
CA ILE A 31 -0.33 -9.95 -12.31
C ILE A 31 1.13 -10.25 -12.71
N ASP A 32 1.39 -10.42 -14.00
CA ASP A 32 2.73 -10.73 -14.51
C ASP A 32 3.73 -9.63 -14.15
N LEU A 33 3.35 -8.35 -14.31
CA LEU A 33 4.23 -7.25 -13.95
C LEU A 33 4.48 -7.22 -12.44
N ALA A 34 3.45 -7.35 -11.60
CA ALA A 34 3.63 -7.37 -10.15
C ALA A 34 4.56 -8.52 -9.72
N GLU A 35 4.44 -9.70 -10.33
CA GLU A 35 5.35 -10.83 -10.10
C GLU A 35 6.79 -10.51 -10.54
N GLU A 36 6.96 -9.93 -11.72
CA GLU A 36 8.26 -9.51 -12.25
C GLU A 36 8.96 -8.51 -11.31
N VAL A 37 8.23 -7.57 -10.71
CA VAL A 37 8.79 -6.56 -9.80
C VAL A 37 9.09 -7.13 -8.41
N HIS A 38 8.18 -7.94 -7.88
CA HIS A 38 8.13 -8.21 -6.43
C HIS A 38 8.36 -9.67 -6.03
N ALA A 39 8.60 -10.61 -6.96
CA ALA A 39 8.76 -12.04 -6.63
C ALA A 39 9.83 -12.32 -5.55
N ASP A 40 10.97 -11.63 -5.64
CA ASP A 40 12.08 -11.78 -4.69
C ASP A 40 12.09 -10.71 -3.59
N VAL A 41 11.07 -9.85 -3.53
CA VAL A 41 10.96 -8.81 -2.51
C VAL A 41 10.39 -9.41 -1.23
N LYS A 42 11.12 -9.20 -0.14
CA LYS A 42 10.72 -9.62 1.20
C LYS A 42 10.19 -8.42 1.99
N ARG A 43 9.26 -8.69 2.92
CA ARG A 43 8.77 -7.70 3.87
C ARG A 43 9.82 -7.37 4.93
N GLU A 44 9.43 -6.52 5.86
CA GLU A 44 10.24 -6.04 6.98
C GLU A 44 10.77 -7.14 7.92
N ASP A 45 10.19 -8.34 7.90
CA ASP A 45 10.70 -9.50 8.63
C ASP A 45 11.85 -10.23 7.90
N GLY A 46 12.14 -9.85 6.65
CA GLY A 46 13.12 -10.49 5.78
C GLY A 46 12.70 -11.87 5.23
N ILE A 47 11.48 -12.33 5.52
CA ILE A 47 11.04 -13.70 5.25
C ILE A 47 9.77 -13.71 4.38
N ALA A 48 8.75 -12.96 4.79
CA ALA A 48 7.45 -12.96 4.14
C ALA A 48 7.52 -12.40 2.72
N SER A 49 6.82 -13.05 1.79
CA SER A 49 6.68 -12.59 0.41
C SER A 49 5.92 -11.27 0.35
N PHE A 50 6.49 -10.27 -0.33
CA PHE A 50 5.81 -8.99 -0.54
C PHE A 50 4.51 -9.17 -1.33
N LEU A 51 4.51 -10.00 -2.37
CA LEU A 51 3.32 -10.31 -3.14
C LEU A 51 2.19 -10.89 -2.27
N GLU A 52 2.50 -11.95 -1.53
CA GLU A 52 1.49 -12.71 -0.80
C GLU A 52 1.03 -12.00 0.47
N THR A 53 1.86 -11.17 1.08
CA THR A 53 1.49 -10.49 2.34
C THR A 53 1.16 -9.02 2.17
N HIS A 54 1.36 -8.44 0.98
CA HIS A 54 1.07 -7.04 0.69
C HIS A 54 0.21 -6.88 -0.58
N VAL A 55 0.76 -7.10 -1.77
CA VAL A 55 0.11 -6.73 -3.04
C VAL A 55 -1.23 -7.44 -3.24
N TRP A 56 -1.28 -8.76 -3.05
CA TRP A 56 -2.52 -9.53 -3.21
C TRP A 56 -3.55 -9.20 -2.12
N PRO A 57 -3.20 -9.21 -0.82
CA PRO A 57 -4.13 -8.78 0.23
C PRO A 57 -4.70 -7.37 0.03
N VAL A 58 -3.86 -6.40 -0.37
CA VAL A 58 -4.29 -5.01 -0.63
C VAL A 58 -5.33 -4.98 -1.75
N THR A 59 -5.07 -5.67 -2.86
CA THR A 59 -6.02 -5.76 -3.99
C THR A 59 -7.34 -6.40 -3.58
N ILE A 60 -7.29 -7.45 -2.78
CA ILE A 60 -8.50 -8.12 -2.27
C ILE A 60 -9.30 -7.20 -1.34
N ASP A 61 -8.63 -6.45 -0.45
CA ASP A 61 -9.30 -5.50 0.43
C ASP A 61 -9.92 -4.34 -0.37
N VAL A 62 -9.28 -3.87 -1.46
CA VAL A 62 -9.88 -2.91 -2.40
C VAL A 62 -11.15 -3.49 -3.03
N ILE A 63 -11.09 -4.69 -3.61
CA ILE A 63 -12.27 -5.36 -4.20
C ILE A 63 -13.44 -5.43 -3.21
N ARG A 64 -13.14 -5.87 -1.98
CA ARG A 64 -14.15 -6.02 -0.92
C ARG A 64 -14.73 -4.68 -0.50
N HIS A 65 -13.90 -3.64 -0.42
CA HIS A 65 -14.34 -2.30 -0.09
C HIS A 65 -15.34 -1.75 -1.12
N TYR A 66 -15.03 -1.81 -2.43
CA TYR A 66 -15.97 -1.32 -3.45
C TYR A 66 -17.31 -2.03 -3.40
N LYS A 67 -17.31 -3.34 -3.14
CA LYS A 67 -18.53 -4.11 -2.97
C LYS A 67 -19.33 -3.68 -1.74
N LEU A 68 -18.67 -3.54 -0.58
CA LEU A 68 -19.31 -3.09 0.66
C LEU A 68 -19.87 -1.68 0.53
N ALA A 69 -19.15 -0.78 -0.13
CA ALA A 69 -19.56 0.59 -0.40
C ALA A 69 -20.61 0.71 -1.52
N ASN A 70 -20.98 -0.40 -2.16
CA ASN A 70 -21.88 -0.45 -3.31
C ASN A 70 -21.49 0.55 -4.42
N LYS A 71 -20.20 0.62 -4.73
CA LYS A 71 -19.65 1.48 -5.78
C LYS A 71 -19.27 0.69 -7.03
N PRO A 72 -19.34 1.30 -8.21
CA PRO A 72 -18.86 0.67 -9.43
C PRO A 72 -17.38 0.28 -9.29
N LEU A 73 -17.11 -1.02 -9.41
CA LEU A 73 -15.77 -1.57 -9.52
C LEU A 73 -15.53 -1.93 -10.98
N THR A 74 -14.37 -1.60 -11.52
CA THR A 74 -13.92 -1.99 -12.86
C THR A 74 -12.53 -2.62 -12.78
N THR A 75 -12.06 -3.17 -13.89
CA THR A 75 -10.69 -3.70 -13.98
C THR A 75 -9.62 -2.65 -13.72
N LEU A 76 -9.91 -1.35 -13.92
CA LEU A 76 -8.96 -0.27 -13.64
C LEU A 76 -8.61 -0.18 -12.15
N GLN A 77 -9.59 -0.28 -11.25
CA GLN A 77 -9.32 -0.23 -9.80
C GLN A 77 -8.54 -1.46 -9.34
N ILE A 78 -8.89 -2.65 -9.85
CA ILE A 78 -8.22 -3.92 -9.53
C ILE A 78 -6.76 -3.88 -10.00
N VAL A 79 -6.52 -3.44 -11.25
CA VAL A 79 -5.16 -3.33 -11.80
C VAL A 79 -4.37 -2.24 -11.07
N SER A 80 -4.98 -1.10 -10.76
CA SER A 80 -4.31 -0.03 -10.01
C SER A 80 -3.90 -0.45 -8.61
N SER A 81 -4.70 -1.27 -7.92
CA SER A 81 -4.31 -1.81 -6.61
C SER A 81 -3.21 -2.88 -6.69
N MET A 82 -3.16 -3.68 -7.76
CA MET A 82 -2.05 -4.63 -7.96
C MET A 82 -0.73 -3.92 -8.26
N LEU A 83 -0.81 -2.77 -8.93
CA LEU A 83 0.34 -2.00 -9.41
C LEU A 83 0.56 -0.71 -8.61
N HIS A 84 0.13 -0.64 -7.34
CA HIS A 84 0.23 0.59 -6.57
C HIS A 84 1.67 0.96 -6.19
N ASP A 85 2.52 -0.05 -5.92
CA ASP A 85 3.89 0.14 -5.42
C ASP A 85 4.99 -0.08 -6.47
N VAL A 86 4.65 -0.56 -7.68
CA VAL A 86 5.64 -0.87 -8.73
C VAL A 86 6.44 0.36 -9.20
N MET A 87 5.91 1.57 -9.01
CA MET A 87 6.63 2.81 -9.35
C MET A 87 7.61 3.24 -8.24
N GLU A 88 7.42 2.78 -7.01
CA GLU A 88 8.30 3.02 -5.86
C GLU A 88 9.49 2.05 -5.89
N ASP A 89 9.23 0.77 -6.16
CA ASP A 89 10.25 -0.30 -6.21
C ASP A 89 11.02 -0.37 -7.55
N ASN A 90 10.91 0.68 -8.37
CA ASN A 90 11.46 0.80 -9.73
C ASN A 90 12.99 0.70 -9.78
N GLU A 91 13.73 0.99 -8.70
CA GLU A 91 15.20 0.88 -8.71
C GLU A 91 15.71 -0.53 -9.09
N LYS A 92 14.92 -1.58 -8.82
CA LYS A 92 15.25 -2.96 -9.23
C LYS A 92 14.93 -3.27 -10.70
N ILE A 93 14.00 -2.53 -11.30
CA ILE A 93 13.52 -2.71 -12.68
C ILE A 93 14.24 -1.83 -13.68
N LEU A 94 14.83 -0.73 -13.21
CA LEU A 94 15.65 0.17 -14.01
C LEU A 94 16.68 -0.61 -14.82
N ASP A 95 17.37 -1.61 -14.26
CA ASP A 95 18.34 -2.42 -15.01
C ASP A 95 17.72 -3.26 -16.14
N LEU A 96 16.51 -3.80 -15.98
CA LEU A 96 15.81 -4.62 -16.98
C LEU A 96 15.24 -3.78 -18.14
N TYR A 97 14.81 -2.55 -17.87
CA TYR A 97 14.11 -1.70 -18.84
C TYR A 97 14.93 -0.52 -19.36
N THR A 98 16.16 -0.30 -18.86
CA THR A 98 17.14 0.60 -19.47
C THR A 98 17.44 0.18 -20.93
N ALA A 99 17.24 -1.09 -21.28
CA ALA A 99 17.37 -1.61 -22.64
C ALA A 99 16.19 -1.31 -23.57
N LYS A 100 15.02 -0.89 -23.05
CA LYS A 100 13.89 -0.47 -23.90
C LYS A 100 14.07 1.01 -24.26
N ALA A 101 14.20 1.31 -25.55
CA ALA A 101 14.53 2.63 -26.10
C ALA A 101 13.61 3.82 -25.69
N TYR A 102 12.56 3.58 -24.91
CA TYR A 102 11.54 4.56 -24.52
C TYR A 102 11.26 4.64 -23.00
N GLY A 103 11.95 3.85 -22.16
CA GLY A 103 11.84 3.91 -20.69
C GLY A 103 10.63 3.20 -20.07
N PHE A 104 10.72 2.91 -18.76
CA PHE A 104 9.69 2.14 -18.02
C PHE A 104 8.33 2.86 -17.99
N ASP A 105 8.31 4.18 -17.83
CA ASP A 105 7.08 4.98 -17.79
C ASP A 105 6.25 4.82 -19.06
N ALA A 106 6.88 4.89 -20.24
CA ALA A 106 6.18 4.73 -21.51
C ALA A 106 5.76 3.27 -21.74
N TYR A 107 6.55 2.28 -21.29
CA TYR A 107 6.12 0.89 -21.26
C TYR A 107 4.87 0.68 -20.39
N PHE A 108 4.88 1.26 -19.18
CA PHE A 108 3.78 1.15 -18.23
C PHE A 108 2.51 1.79 -18.79
N ARG A 109 2.59 3.03 -19.28
CA ARG A 109 1.45 3.72 -19.90
C ARG A 109 0.93 2.99 -21.13
N HIS A 110 1.80 2.44 -21.97
CA HIS A 110 1.38 1.66 -23.14
C HIS A 110 0.60 0.39 -22.73
N ARG A 111 1.04 -0.30 -21.66
CA ARG A 111 0.43 -1.57 -21.24
C ARG A 111 -0.82 -1.37 -20.37
N PHE A 112 -0.84 -0.35 -19.51
CA PHE A 112 -1.86 -0.17 -18.48
C PHE A 112 -2.69 1.11 -18.61
N GLY A 113 -2.29 2.02 -19.51
CA GLY A 113 -2.96 3.29 -19.73
C GLY A 113 -2.61 4.36 -18.69
N ASP A 114 -2.99 5.61 -18.99
CA ASP A 114 -2.69 6.77 -18.15
C ASP A 114 -3.42 6.74 -16.81
N TYR A 115 -4.60 6.12 -16.74
CA TYR A 115 -5.38 6.04 -15.50
C TYR A 115 -4.60 5.31 -14.40
N VAL A 116 -4.16 4.08 -14.70
CA VAL A 116 -3.40 3.24 -13.77
C VAL A 116 -2.06 3.89 -13.44
N TYR A 117 -1.38 4.44 -14.45
CA TYR A 117 -0.11 5.14 -14.25
C TYR A 117 -0.26 6.34 -13.31
N ASN A 118 -1.28 7.18 -13.50
CA ASN A 118 -1.49 8.37 -12.69
C ASN A 118 -1.78 8.00 -11.22
N ILE A 119 -2.56 6.94 -10.97
CA ILE A 119 -2.78 6.43 -9.61
C ILE A 119 -1.46 5.97 -8.97
N ALA A 120 -0.67 5.15 -9.67
CA ALA A 120 0.61 4.66 -9.15
C ALA A 120 1.58 5.82 -8.87
N MET A 121 1.60 6.85 -9.71
CA MET A 121 2.43 8.05 -9.50
C MET A 121 1.96 8.92 -8.33
N ILE A 122 0.65 9.02 -8.08
CA ILE A 122 0.12 9.74 -6.91
C ILE A 122 0.48 8.99 -5.63
N LEU A 123 0.44 7.65 -5.65
CA LEU A 123 0.72 6.81 -4.50
C LEU A 123 2.21 6.71 -4.17
N LYS A 124 3.09 6.85 -5.17
CA LYS A 124 4.54 6.84 -5.02
C LYS A 124 5.03 7.89 -4.02
N VAL A 125 5.85 7.46 -3.06
CA VAL A 125 6.55 8.40 -2.17
C VAL A 125 7.75 9.00 -2.89
N LYS A 126 7.86 10.33 -2.87
CA LYS A 126 9.01 11.02 -3.48
C LYS A 126 10.30 10.81 -2.64
N PRO A 127 11.47 10.72 -3.30
CA PRO A 127 12.75 10.62 -2.60
C PRO A 127 12.97 11.79 -1.64
N LEU A 128 13.61 11.53 -0.49
CA LEU A 128 13.78 12.54 0.56
C LEU A 128 14.65 13.72 0.10
N GLU A 129 15.56 13.45 -0.83
CA GLU A 129 16.48 14.39 -1.48
C GLU A 129 15.75 15.46 -2.29
N SER A 130 14.50 15.21 -2.67
CA SER A 130 13.65 16.18 -3.38
C SER A 130 13.13 17.30 -2.47
N TYR A 131 13.30 17.16 -1.15
CA TYR A 131 12.74 18.07 -0.15
C TYR A 131 13.79 18.99 0.46
N GLN A 132 13.43 20.26 0.62
CA GLN A 132 14.25 21.24 1.32
C GLN A 132 14.19 21.02 2.84
N GLY A 133 15.31 21.22 3.52
CA GLY A 133 15.40 21.09 4.97
C GLY A 133 16.84 21.04 5.45
N SER A 134 17.06 21.57 6.66
CA SER A 134 18.38 21.67 7.30
C SER A 134 18.86 20.32 7.85
N ASN A 135 17.93 19.39 8.07
CA ASN A 135 18.16 18.03 8.55
C ASN A 135 17.08 17.07 7.99
N ASP A 136 17.32 15.77 8.14
CA ASP A 136 16.42 14.73 7.62
C ASP A 136 15.03 14.74 8.27
N ASN A 137 14.92 15.14 9.54
CA ASN A 137 13.63 15.22 10.24
C ASN A 137 12.73 16.31 9.62
N GLU A 138 13.29 17.48 9.30
CA GLU A 138 12.59 18.56 8.59
C GLU A 138 12.13 18.09 7.21
N ARG A 139 13.01 17.44 6.45
CA ARG A 139 12.67 16.90 5.12
C ARG A 139 11.57 15.84 5.19
N GLN A 140 11.63 14.94 6.17
CA GLN A 140 10.61 13.90 6.37
C GLN A 140 9.26 14.52 6.75
N THR A 141 9.27 15.56 7.57
CA THR A 141 8.05 16.28 7.97
C THR A 141 7.41 16.97 6.78
N GLU A 142 8.20 17.67 5.96
CA GLU A 142 7.69 18.36 4.77
C GLU A 142 7.16 17.36 3.74
N ARG A 143 7.89 16.26 3.50
CA ARG A 143 7.44 15.17 2.64
C ARG A 143 6.10 14.59 3.10
N PHE A 144 5.96 14.33 4.40
CA PHE A 144 4.71 13.81 4.93
C PHE A 144 3.56 14.80 4.74
N ARG A 145 3.77 16.10 4.98
CA ARG A 145 2.76 17.14 4.77
C ARG A 145 2.32 17.26 3.31
N GLU A 146 3.27 17.32 2.37
CA GLU A 146 2.94 17.37 0.94
C GLU A 146 2.14 16.12 0.55
N TYR A 147 2.60 14.94 0.97
CA TYR A 147 1.94 13.68 0.64
C TYR A 147 0.51 13.61 1.21
N CYS A 148 0.29 14.03 2.46
CA CYS A 148 -1.04 14.16 3.05
C CYS A 148 -1.93 15.14 2.26
N SER A 149 -1.38 16.27 1.81
CA SER A 149 -2.13 17.24 1.00
C SER A 149 -2.57 16.65 -0.33
N VAL A 150 -1.66 15.95 -1.02
CA VAL A 150 -1.97 15.26 -2.29
C VAL A 150 -3.08 14.23 -2.06
N LEU A 151 -2.93 13.35 -1.06
CA LEU A 151 -3.92 12.33 -0.73
C LEU A 151 -5.28 12.91 -0.33
N ALA A 152 -5.31 13.97 0.48
CA ALA A 152 -6.55 14.62 0.90
C ALA A 152 -7.33 15.22 -0.28
N SER A 153 -6.64 15.63 -1.34
CA SER A 153 -7.24 16.14 -2.59
C SER A 153 -7.52 15.06 -3.64
N SER A 154 -7.13 13.82 -3.38
CA SER A 154 -7.21 12.74 -4.37
C SER A 154 -8.60 12.13 -4.46
N GLU A 155 -8.88 11.57 -5.63
CA GLU A 155 -10.12 10.87 -5.93
C GLU A 155 -10.32 9.60 -5.07
N TYR A 156 -11.56 9.11 -5.06
CA TYR A 156 -12.00 7.95 -4.28
C TYR A 156 -11.07 6.73 -4.39
N ASP A 157 -10.59 6.45 -5.61
CA ASP A 157 -9.82 5.25 -5.93
C ASP A 157 -8.43 5.28 -5.29
N VAL A 158 -7.72 6.41 -5.42
CA VAL A 158 -6.43 6.64 -4.76
C VAL A 158 -6.59 6.48 -3.26
N LYS A 159 -7.64 7.08 -2.70
CA LYS A 159 -7.93 7.00 -1.27
C LYS A 159 -8.18 5.57 -0.80
N THR A 160 -8.96 4.82 -1.56
CA THR A 160 -9.27 3.41 -1.26
C THR A 160 -8.01 2.56 -1.25
N ILE A 161 -7.19 2.68 -2.30
CA ILE A 161 -5.94 1.92 -2.42
C ILE A 161 -4.99 2.29 -1.29
N LYS A 162 -4.84 3.59 -0.98
CA LYS A 162 -3.92 4.02 0.07
C LYS A 162 -4.33 3.58 1.47
N LEU A 163 -5.63 3.56 1.77
CA LEU A 163 -6.13 3.05 3.04
C LEU A 163 -5.96 1.53 3.15
N ALA A 164 -6.16 0.78 2.05
CA ALA A 164 -5.91 -0.65 2.01
C ALA A 164 -4.42 -0.98 2.23
N ASP A 165 -3.53 -0.29 1.50
CA ASP A 165 -2.08 -0.35 1.70
C ASP A 165 -1.71 -0.08 3.17
N ARG A 166 -2.12 1.09 3.69
CA ARG A 166 -1.78 1.48 5.05
C ARG A 166 -2.27 0.48 6.10
N LEU A 167 -3.49 -0.01 5.95
CA LEU A 167 -4.06 -1.01 6.85
C LEU A 167 -3.24 -2.30 6.84
N ASN A 168 -2.88 -2.80 5.65
CA ASN A 168 -2.03 -3.99 5.52
C ASN A 168 -0.67 -3.76 6.21
N ASN A 169 -0.03 -2.63 5.94
CA ASN A 169 1.26 -2.27 6.51
C ASN A 169 1.24 -2.17 8.04
N MET A 170 0.19 -1.59 8.62
CA MET A 170 0.02 -1.51 10.07
C MET A 170 -0.19 -2.90 10.70
N ARG A 171 -1.03 -3.75 10.10
CA ARG A 171 -1.26 -5.11 10.59
C ARG A 171 -0.01 -5.97 10.51
N PHE A 172 0.76 -5.85 9.42
CA PHE A 172 1.99 -6.61 9.25
C PHE A 172 3.03 -6.21 10.30
N ILE A 173 3.31 -4.92 10.43
CA ILE A 173 4.38 -4.46 11.33
C ILE A 173 4.07 -4.69 12.80
N ALA A 174 2.80 -4.76 13.19
CA ALA A 174 2.41 -5.11 14.57
C ALA A 174 2.92 -6.49 15.01
N ARG A 175 3.24 -7.37 14.05
CA ARG A 175 3.78 -8.72 14.30
C ARG A 175 5.30 -8.77 14.28
N VAL A 176 5.95 -7.77 13.72
CA VAL A 176 7.40 -7.67 13.65
C VAL A 176 7.89 -6.95 14.91
N HIS A 177 8.22 -7.73 15.93
CA HIS A 177 8.59 -7.20 17.25
C HIS A 177 9.76 -6.22 17.19
N GLY A 178 9.59 -5.05 17.83
CA GLY A 178 10.66 -4.06 17.99
C GLY A 178 11.07 -3.32 16.72
N HIS A 179 10.32 -3.47 15.61
CA HIS A 179 10.66 -2.79 14.37
C HIS A 179 10.48 -1.27 14.48
N GLU A 180 11.46 -0.50 14.00
CA GLU A 180 11.50 0.97 14.08
C GLU A 180 10.27 1.66 13.46
N LYS A 181 9.71 1.06 12.40
CA LYS A 181 8.51 1.53 11.69
C LYS A 181 7.26 1.59 12.57
N ILE A 182 7.16 0.82 13.67
CA ILE A 182 5.98 0.83 14.57
C ILE A 182 5.72 2.26 15.06
N GLY A 183 6.76 2.92 15.59
CA GLY A 183 6.63 4.28 16.12
C GLY A 183 6.24 5.30 15.04
N ARG A 184 6.73 5.12 13.82
CA ARG A 184 6.38 5.96 12.66
C ARG A 184 4.91 5.78 12.25
N TYR A 185 4.44 4.54 12.13
CA TYR A 185 3.07 4.26 11.70
C TYR A 185 2.01 4.68 12.72
N ILE A 186 2.33 4.62 14.03
CA ILE A 186 1.47 5.19 15.08
C ILE A 186 1.30 6.70 14.85
N ARG A 187 2.40 7.44 14.70
CA ARG A 187 2.34 8.90 14.47
C ARG A 187 1.57 9.25 13.20
N GLU A 188 1.89 8.61 12.08
CA GLU A 188 1.18 8.86 10.82
C GLU A 188 -0.32 8.53 10.91
N ALA A 189 -0.70 7.51 11.69
CA ALA A 189 -2.10 7.18 11.92
C ALA A 189 -2.84 8.24 12.75
N GLU A 190 -2.20 8.76 13.81
CA GLU A 190 -2.70 9.85 14.65
C GLU A 190 -2.81 11.15 13.87
N ASP A 191 -1.76 11.51 13.12
CA ASP A 191 -1.67 12.77 12.40
C ASP A 191 -2.57 12.82 11.16
N PHE A 192 -2.84 11.67 10.52
CA PHE A 192 -3.54 11.66 9.24
C PHE A 192 -4.52 10.50 9.06
N TYR A 193 -4.09 9.24 9.08
CA TYR A 193 -4.90 8.16 8.50
C TYR A 193 -6.24 7.90 9.21
N LEU A 194 -6.33 8.15 10.53
CA LEU A 194 -7.60 8.07 11.25
C LEU A 194 -8.60 9.12 10.73
N ALA A 195 -8.17 10.37 10.62
CA ALA A 195 -9.00 11.45 10.07
C ALA A 195 -9.27 11.24 8.57
N TYR A 196 -8.28 10.77 7.82
CA TYR A 196 -8.37 10.54 6.39
C TYR A 196 -9.53 9.60 6.03
N SER A 197 -9.77 8.56 6.83
CA SER A 197 -10.89 7.64 6.62
C SER A 197 -12.28 8.25 6.86
N ILE A 198 -12.40 9.37 7.59
CA ILE A 198 -13.69 9.99 7.93
C ILE A 198 -13.98 11.30 7.20
N ILE A 199 -12.97 11.94 6.59
CA ILE A 199 -13.21 13.07 5.67
C ILE A 199 -13.79 12.57 4.34
N PRO A 200 -14.59 13.38 3.62
CA PRO A 200 -15.13 12.98 2.32
C PRO A 200 -14.06 12.61 1.28
N PRO A 201 -14.29 11.60 0.43
CA PRO A 201 -15.34 10.58 0.58
C PRO A 201 -15.05 9.69 1.79
N CYS A 202 -16.05 9.49 2.66
CA CYS A 202 -15.89 8.74 3.91
C CYS A 202 -15.77 7.24 3.63
N MET A 203 -14.90 6.56 4.38
CA MET A 203 -14.57 5.14 4.25
C MET A 203 -14.78 4.44 5.61
N GLY A 204 -16.05 4.26 6.01
CA GLY A 204 -16.39 3.84 7.38
C GLY A 204 -15.89 2.45 7.78
N ASP A 205 -15.82 1.53 6.82
CA ASP A 205 -15.23 0.20 7.00
C ASP A 205 -13.72 0.29 7.24
N PHE A 206 -13.00 1.10 6.44
CA PHE A 206 -11.58 1.36 6.67
C PHE A 206 -11.32 2.08 7.99
N TYR A 207 -12.17 3.03 8.41
CA TYR A 207 -12.00 3.70 9.70
C TYR A 207 -11.95 2.69 10.85
N THR A 208 -12.89 1.76 10.86
CA THR A 208 -13.00 0.74 11.91
C THR A 208 -11.73 -0.11 11.97
N GLU A 209 -11.25 -0.56 10.81
CA GLU A 209 -10.08 -1.43 10.73
C GLU A 209 -8.75 -0.69 10.98
N ILE A 210 -8.60 0.54 10.48
CA ILE A 210 -7.43 1.39 10.74
C ILE A 210 -7.35 1.72 12.24
N ARG A 211 -8.48 2.06 12.87
CA ARG A 211 -8.52 2.32 14.32
C ARG A 211 -8.10 1.10 15.11
N LYS A 212 -8.59 -0.09 14.74
CA LYS A 212 -8.16 -1.33 15.38
C LYS A 212 -6.67 -1.58 15.22
N ALA A 213 -6.14 -1.47 13.99
CA ALA A 213 -4.72 -1.67 13.72
C ALA A 213 -3.84 -0.65 14.46
N TYR A 214 -4.31 0.59 14.61
CA TYR A 214 -3.65 1.62 15.41
C TYR A 214 -3.56 1.23 16.90
N GLU A 215 -4.65 0.78 17.52
CA GLU A 215 -4.64 0.34 18.92
C GLU A 215 -3.76 -0.89 19.11
N ASP A 216 -3.76 -1.84 18.16
CA ASP A 216 -2.87 -3.01 18.18
C ASP A 216 -1.39 -2.59 18.18
N LEU A 217 -1.00 -1.65 17.32
CA LEU A 217 0.38 -1.10 17.30
C LEU A 217 0.75 -0.39 18.60
N ARG A 218 -0.18 0.40 19.14
CA ARG A 218 0.02 1.12 20.41
C ARG A 218 0.27 0.14 21.56
N ASN A 219 -0.50 -0.95 21.62
CA ASN A 219 -0.32 -2.01 22.62
C ASN A 219 1.04 -2.71 22.48
N VAL A 220 1.46 -3.02 21.25
CA VAL A 220 2.78 -3.62 20.99
C VAL A 220 3.91 -2.71 21.47
N LYS A 221 3.82 -1.40 21.21
CA LYS A 221 4.82 -0.42 21.64
C LYS A 221 4.93 -0.36 23.17
N VAL A 222 3.80 -0.25 23.88
CA VAL A 222 3.76 -0.21 25.35
C VAL A 222 4.38 -1.48 25.96
N ASN A 223 4.02 -2.66 25.42
CA ASN A 223 4.56 -3.93 25.90
C ASN A 223 6.09 -4.01 25.69
N THR A 224 6.59 -3.53 24.55
CA THR A 224 8.02 -3.51 24.25
C THR A 224 8.79 -2.60 25.22
N GLU A 225 8.26 -1.41 25.50
CA GLU A 225 8.86 -0.48 26.47
C GLU A 225 8.86 -1.03 27.90
N PHE A 226 7.81 -1.74 28.30
CA PHE A 226 7.71 -2.40 29.61
C PHE A 226 8.75 -3.52 29.78
N VAL A 227 8.94 -4.35 28.75
CA VAL A 227 9.95 -5.43 28.76
C VAL A 227 11.37 -4.87 28.85
N ILE A 228 11.68 -3.79 28.13
CA ILE A 228 13.01 -3.15 28.17
C ILE A 228 13.31 -2.59 29.57
N LYS A 229 12.32 -1.90 30.18
CA LYS A 229 12.46 -1.34 31.54
C LYS A 229 12.69 -2.41 32.61
N ASN A 230 12.11 -3.61 32.45
CA ASN A 230 12.26 -4.70 33.41
C ASN A 230 13.52 -5.56 33.19
N LYS A 231 14.13 -5.54 32.00
CA LYS A 231 15.45 -6.17 31.75
C LYS A 231 16.64 -5.31 32.17
N SER A 232 16.40 -4.03 32.44
CA SER A 232 17.42 -3.04 32.81
C SER A 232 17.51 -2.81 34.34
N LYS A 233 16.86 -3.66 35.14
CA LYS A 233 16.92 -3.73 36.60
C LYS A 233 17.49 -5.07 37.02
#